data_AF-A0A0F9KEA7-F1
#
_entry.id   AF-A0A0F9KEA7-F1
#
_cell.length_a   1.000
_cell.length_b   1.000
_cell.length_c   1.000
_cell.angle_alpha   90.00
_cell.angle_beta   90.00
_cell.angle_gamma   90.00
#
_symmetry.space_group_name_H-M   'P 1'
#
loop_
_entity.id
_entity.type
_entity.pdbx_description
1 polymer ?
#
loop_
_entity_poly.entity_id
_entity_poly.type
_entity_poly.pdbx_seq_one_letter_code
_entity_poly.pdbx_strand_id
1 'polypeptide(L)' 'MEKPQPPSDLWEQLDAVIKEVVPFQPPDSFTIKEYRVKYGIPRCTAQDQVQKLCDAGKLEKIRHGNRVYFRLVNGKG' A
#
# COMPACT_ATOMS: atom_id res chain seq x y z
N MET A 1 -36.67 3.03 29.48
CA MET A 1 -35.54 3.94 29.19
C MET A 1 -34.80 3.37 28.00
N GLU A 2 -35.26 3.69 26.79
CA GLU A 2 -34.62 3.29 25.55
C GLU A 2 -33.32 4.09 25.41
N LYS A 3 -32.18 3.38 25.34
CA LYS A 3 -30.87 3.99 25.13
C LYS A 3 -30.91 4.71 23.78
N PRO A 4 -30.40 5.95 23.64
CA PRO A 4 -30.35 6.62 22.35
C PRO A 4 -29.47 5.78 21.40
N GLN A 5 -30.09 5.15 20.40
CA GLN A 5 -29.34 4.64 19.27
C GLN A 5 -28.70 5.84 18.57
N PRO A 6 -27.36 5.86 18.39
CA PRO A 6 -26.76 6.89 17.57
C PRO A 6 -27.41 6.84 16.17
N PRO A 7 -27.72 7.99 15.55
CA PRO A 7 -28.29 8.01 14.22
C PRO A 7 -27.33 7.28 13.26
N SER A 8 -27.86 6.35 12.45
CA SER A 8 -27.11 5.56 11.46
C SER A 8 -26.17 6.41 10.59
N ASP A 9 -26.51 7.68 10.44
CA ASP A 9 -25.78 8.75 9.77
C ASP A 9 -24.31 8.88 10.18
N LEU A 10 -23.97 8.65 11.46
CA LEU A 10 -22.57 8.76 11.93
C LEU A 10 -21.65 7.68 11.35
N TRP A 11 -22.18 6.46 11.16
CA TRP A 11 -21.42 5.36 10.58
C TRP A 11 -21.28 5.50 9.07
N GLU A 12 -22.31 6.02 8.39
CA GLU A 12 -22.27 6.29 6.96
C GLU A 12 -21.34 7.47 6.60
N GLN A 13 -21.32 8.53 7.42
CA GLN A 13 -20.36 9.62 7.27
C GLN A 13 -18.90 9.15 7.45
N LEU A 14 -18.66 8.23 8.40
CA LEU A 14 -17.33 7.64 8.58
C LEU A 14 -16.92 6.75 7.40
N ASP A 15 -17.81 5.91 6.85
CA ASP A 15 -17.48 5.10 5.66
C ASP A 15 -17.16 5.99 4.45
N ALA A 16 -17.90 7.09 4.27
CA ALA A 16 -17.66 8.07 3.21
C ALA A 16 -16.29 8.75 3.35
N VAL A 17 -15.94 9.20 4.56
CA VAL A 17 -14.63 9.81 4.85
C VAL A 17 -13.48 8.80 4.69
N ILE A 18 -13.68 7.56 5.11
CA ILE A 18 -12.67 6.49 4.96
C ILE A 18 -12.47 6.12 3.49
N LYS A 19 -13.54 6.10 2.69
CA LYS A 19 -13.48 5.87 1.23
C LYS A 19 -12.75 6.99 0.49
N GLU A 20 -12.89 8.23 0.93
CA GLU A 20 -12.24 9.36 0.26
C GLU A 20 -10.72 9.39 0.51
N VAL A 21 -10.26 8.80 1.61
CA VAL A 21 -8.83 8.56 1.88
C VAL A 21 -8.39 7.26 1.21
N VAL A 22 -8.60 7.14 -0.10
CA VAL A 22 -7.86 6.11 -0.87
C VAL A 22 -6.40 6.56 -0.85
N PRO A 23 -5.49 5.82 -0.19
CA PRO A 23 -4.09 6.20 -0.23
C PRO A 23 -3.63 6.11 -1.67
N PHE A 24 -3.21 7.25 -2.23
CA PHE A 24 -2.61 7.30 -3.57
C PHE A 24 -1.55 6.19 -3.68
N GLN A 25 -1.84 5.20 -4.54
CA GLN A 25 -0.94 4.13 -4.90
C GLN A 25 -0.64 4.33 -6.40
N PRO A 26 0.62 4.57 -6.78
CA PRO A 26 0.99 4.66 -8.18
C PRO A 26 0.56 3.38 -8.93
N PRO A 27 0.14 3.49 -10.21
CA PRO A 27 -0.19 2.31 -11.02
C PRO A 27 1.02 1.37 -11.12
N ASP A 28 0.77 0.06 -11.12
CA ASP A 28 1.78 -1.00 -11.17
C ASP A 28 2.84 -0.94 -10.04
N SER A 29 2.49 -0.32 -8.91
CA SER A 29 3.35 -0.24 -7.74
C SER A 29 2.85 -1.08 -6.57
N PHE A 30 3.77 -1.53 -5.73
CA PHE A 30 3.49 -2.31 -4.53
C PHE A 30 4.39 -1.89 -3.37
N THR A 31 3.96 -2.16 -2.15
CA THR A 31 4.76 -1.95 -0.93
C THR A 31 5.47 -3.23 -0.48
N ILE A 32 6.50 -3.11 0.36
CA ILE A 32 7.15 -4.28 1.01
C ILE A 32 6.12 -5.12 1.78
N LYS A 33 5.08 -4.49 2.34
CA LYS A 33 4.01 -5.18 3.06
C LYS A 33 3.19 -6.06 2.12
N GLU A 34 2.85 -5.57 0.94
CA GLU A 34 2.13 -6.37 -0.07
C GLU A 34 3.01 -7.50 -0.60
N TYR A 35 4.28 -7.21 -0.91
CA TYR A 35 5.24 -8.20 -1.37
C TYR A 35 5.41 -9.35 -0.37
N ARG A 36 5.61 -9.03 0.92
CA ARG A 36 5.77 -10.07 1.94
C ARG A 36 4.51 -10.95 2.10
N VAL A 37 3.32 -10.35 1.98
CA VAL A 37 2.04 -11.06 2.13
C VAL A 37 1.82 -11.97 0.93
N LYS A 38 2.09 -11.47 -0.27
CA LYS A 38 1.96 -12.22 -1.52
C LYS A 38 2.83 -13.47 -1.55
N TYR A 39 4.07 -13.37 -1.07
CA TYR A 39 5.04 -14.46 -1.10
C TYR A 39 5.19 -15.21 0.23
N GLY A 40 4.45 -14.82 1.28
CA GLY A 40 4.52 -15.46 2.59
C GLY A 40 5.89 -15.40 3.27
N ILE A 41 6.70 -14.38 2.97
CA ILE A 41 8.08 -14.25 3.45
C ILE A 41 8.20 -13.27 4.63
N PRO A 42 9.23 -13.42 5.50
CA PRO A 42 9.45 -12.47 6.58
C PRO A 42 9.87 -11.09 6.04
N ARG A 43 9.60 -10.05 6.84
CA ARG A 43 9.83 -8.64 6.45
C ARG A 43 11.29 -8.38 6.04
N CYS A 44 12.25 -8.93 6.77
CA CYS A 44 13.67 -8.73 6.47
C CYS A 44 14.05 -9.34 5.11
N THR A 45 13.56 -10.55 4.81
CA THR A 45 13.76 -11.21 3.51
C THR A 45 13.08 -10.43 2.38
N ALA A 46 11.85 -9.95 2.60
CA ALA A 46 11.16 -9.11 1.61
C ALA A 46 11.94 -7.83 1.31
N GLN A 47 12.48 -7.17 2.33
CA GLN A 47 13.28 -5.97 2.18
C GLN A 47 14.58 -6.23 1.42
N ASP A 48 15.30 -7.30 1.77
CA ASP A 48 16.53 -7.71 1.09
C ASP A 48 16.28 -8.04 -0.40
N GLN A 49 15.25 -8.83 -0.69
CA GLN A 49 14.89 -9.18 -2.07
C GLN A 49 14.51 -7.95 -2.91
N VAL A 50 13.66 -7.07 -2.37
CA VAL A 50 13.26 -5.85 -3.07
C VAL A 50 14.45 -4.92 -3.27
N GLN A 51 15.36 -4.81 -2.29
CA GLN A 51 16.58 -4.03 -2.43
C GLN A 51 17.49 -4.58 -3.53
N LYS A 52 17.68 -5.90 -3.61
CA LYS A 52 18.43 -6.57 -4.69
C LYS A 52 17.81 -6.34 -6.06
N LEU A 53 16.48 -6.39 -6.16
CA LEU A 53 15.76 -6.12 -7.40
C LEU A 53 15.85 -4.64 -7.81
N CYS A 54 15.90 -3.73 -6.85
CA CYS A 54 16.14 -2.30 -7.09
C CYS A 54 17.57 -2.05 -7.58
N ASP A 55 18.55 -2.68 -6.94
CA ASP A 55 19.98 -2.60 -7.33
C ASP A 55 20.23 -3.18 -8.73
N ALA A 56 19.54 -4.27 -9.06
CA ALA A 56 19.56 -4.86 -10.40
C ALA A 56 18.76 -4.05 -11.45
N GLY A 57 18.20 -2.89 -11.11
CA GLY A 57 17.43 -2.04 -12.01
C GLY A 57 16.08 -2.62 -12.46
N LYS A 58 15.60 -3.70 -11.82
CA LYS A 58 14.31 -4.35 -12.14
C LYS A 58 13.13 -3.68 -11.45
N LEU A 59 13.39 -3.00 -10.33
CA LEU A 59 12.41 -2.21 -9.60
C LEU A 59 12.84 -0.76 -9.51
N GLU A 60 11.88 0.14 -9.62
CA GLU A 60 12.08 1.55 -9.30
C GLU A 60 11.42 1.87 -7.97
N LYS A 61 12.15 2.58 -7.12
CA LYS A 61 11.68 3.05 -5.82
C LYS A 61 11.01 4.41 -5.97
N ILE A 62 9.70 4.46 -5.68
CA ILE A 62 8.89 5.67 -5.70
C ILE A 62 8.60 6.09 -4.27
N ARG A 63 8.96 7.32 -3.91
CA ARG A 63 8.62 7.91 -2.61
C ARG A 63 7.44 8.86 -2.78
N HIS A 64 6.35 8.60 -2.08
CA HIS A 64 5.18 9.46 -2.05
C HIS A 64 4.82 9.79 -0.60
N GLY A 65 5.15 11.02 -0.17
CA GLY A 65 5.07 11.45 1.22
C GLY A 65 5.92 10.55 2.15
N ASN A 66 5.28 9.97 3.16
CA ASN A 66 5.90 9.06 4.12
C ASN A 66 5.90 7.58 3.68
N ARG A 67 5.34 7.27 2.49
CA ARG A 67 5.26 5.90 1.99
C ARG A 67 6.25 5.66 0.86
N VAL A 68 6.76 4.44 0.81
CA VAL A 68 7.67 3.95 -0.24
C VAL A 68 6.96 2.86 -1.00
N TYR A 69 6.89 3.03 -2.31
CA TYR A 69 6.31 2.11 -3.27
C TYR A 69 7.43 1.63 -4.20
N PHE A 70 7.26 0.45 -4.76
CA PHE A 70 8.17 -0.17 -5.70
C PHE A 70 7.37 -0.53 -6.94
N ARG A 71 7.83 -0.13 -8.12
CA ARG A 71 7.21 -0.55 -9.38
C ARG A 71 8.18 -1.39 -10.19
N LEU A 72 7.65 -2.32 -10.98
CA LEU A 72 8.45 -3.03 -11.97
C LEU A 72 8.87 -2.08 -13.08
N VAL A 73 10.17 -2.03 -13.34
CA VAL A 73 10.71 -1.37 -14.52
C VAL A 73 10.53 -2.35 -15.66
N ASN A 74 9.41 -2.25 -16.39
CA ASN A 74 9.31 -2.88 -17.69
C ASN A 74 10.31 -2.17 -18.59
N GLY A 75 11.45 -2.81 -18.84
CA GLY A 75 12.42 -2.32 -19.80
C GLY A 75 11.73 -2.16 -21.15
N LYS A 76 11.36 -0.93 -21.51
CA LYS A 76 11.30 -0.54 -22.92
C LYS A 76 12.74 -0.44 -23.38
N GLY A 77 13.28 -1.58 -23.81
CA GLY A 77 14.32 -1.59 -24.85
C GLY A 77 13.70 -1.17 -26.18
#